data_AF-A0A5C4N090-F1
#
_entry.id   AF-A0A5C4N090-F1
#
_cell.length_a   1.000
_cell.length_b   1.000
_cell.length_c   1.000
_cell.angle_alpha   90.00
_cell.angle_beta   90.00
_cell.angle_gamma   90.00
#
_symmetry.space_group_name_H-M   'P 1'
#
loop_
_entity.id
_entity.type
_entity.pdbx_description
1 polymer ?
#
loop_
_entity_poly.entity_id
_entity_poly.type
_entity_poly.pdbx_seq_one_letter_code
_entity_poly.pdbx_strand_id
1 'polypeptide(L)'
;MDREHDGDGRPQRERGNQGERRPHHRGVADEHPGLGPVAVQHVRGLRHGRPVGALRRMRRVPGRLTLFAREEGGGITVWALFMFLATLMIGAVGVDVTHFYEAKAQLQVAADVAAHAALFRRQTVPVAQARVDAIDRAKAGMPESLYGEVIKASDITFGTYDPVTRVFRPDPTATSAVRVNAGRTQARGNTVEHLLFRVLDLDPTEITAQSIFYLQNGRCLYNGFVSRGVVDIQSQNQFWDGFCLHSNDYVSLNSQNFFQQGTTVSMPDLARLDIPESGFKTNRGLQDALRSGRYELNILDRLTTEGSARESLWVGLQTRGSADWNGRGYLTSQPVQDLGTGGDVTYVPSQLPAGRVYRRMCGNAGDTLTLPGGVYADIVLLTNCQIQISGKVDLQQVVLYTTNTAAMSVKVNKGGGGQTGLWLGKDDACAAGGEAQIITHGGFHNAAGLTMNGGQIIAAGDVNFAADAEGVGAAIVAGGTIDGTSNIDMRGCSMGMDKNFMVAALRMAG
;
A
#
# COMPACT_ATOMS: atom_id res chain seq x y z
N MET A 1 19.41 -40.21 -45.10
CA MET A 1 18.73 -38.93 -45.34
C MET A 1 18.93 -38.11 -44.07
N ASP A 2 20.18 -37.80 -43.72
CA ASP A 2 20.99 -36.67 -44.22
C ASP A 2 20.54 -35.36 -43.52
N ARG A 3 21.37 -34.53 -42.90
CA ARG A 3 22.83 -34.34 -42.92
C ARG A 3 23.25 -33.26 -41.90
N GLU A 4 24.49 -33.39 -41.39
CA GLU A 4 25.54 -32.34 -41.10
C GLU A 4 25.31 -31.27 -40.00
N HIS A 5 26.18 -31.19 -38.95
CA HIS A 5 27.50 -30.50 -38.82
C HIS A 5 27.38 -28.96 -38.94
N ASP A 6 28.05 -28.07 -38.20
CA ASP A 6 29.21 -28.04 -37.28
C ASP A 6 29.23 -26.61 -36.65
N GLY A 7 30.06 -26.35 -35.62
CA GLY A 7 30.50 -24.96 -35.39
C GLY A 7 30.94 -24.57 -33.97
N ASP A 8 32.20 -24.87 -33.64
CA ASP A 8 32.99 -24.39 -32.50
C ASP A 8 33.40 -22.90 -32.64
N GLY A 9 33.72 -22.21 -31.53
CA GLY A 9 34.25 -20.84 -31.57
C GLY A 9 34.31 -20.07 -30.23
N ARG A 10 35.30 -20.35 -29.38
CA ARG A 10 35.99 -19.34 -28.52
C ARG A 10 37.26 -18.84 -29.26
N PRO A 11 38.11 -17.88 -28.79
CA PRO A 11 38.16 -17.07 -27.54
C PRO A 11 38.57 -15.57 -27.75
N GLN A 12 38.82 -14.83 -26.64
CA GLN A 12 39.87 -13.78 -26.37
C GLN A 12 39.27 -12.69 -25.44
N ARG A 13 39.71 -12.40 -24.19
CA ARG A 13 41.01 -12.00 -23.59
C ARG A 13 41.55 -10.67 -24.11
N GLU A 14 41.43 -9.60 -23.31
CA GLU A 14 42.45 -8.54 -23.21
C GLU A 14 42.34 -7.78 -21.87
N ARG A 15 43.46 -7.75 -21.13
CA ARG A 15 43.73 -6.94 -19.93
C ARG A 15 45.03 -6.18 -20.19
N GLY A 16 45.04 -4.90 -19.86
CA GLY A 16 46.20 -3.97 -19.85
C GLY A 16 45.64 -2.55 -19.85
N ASN A 17 46.15 -1.55 -19.14
CA ASN A 17 47.54 -1.30 -18.78
C ASN A 17 47.56 -0.28 -17.61
N GLN A 18 48.43 -0.49 -16.62
CA GLN A 18 48.82 0.52 -15.62
C GLN A 18 49.97 1.35 -16.19
N GLY A 19 50.05 2.63 -15.84
CA GLY A 19 51.12 3.52 -16.29
C GLY A 19 51.20 4.85 -15.54
N GLU A 20 52.02 4.86 -14.50
CA GLU A 20 52.64 6.01 -13.81
C GLU A 20 53.06 7.20 -14.69
N ARG A 21 53.01 8.43 -14.12
CA ARG A 21 54.15 9.38 -14.04
C ARG A 21 53.80 10.70 -13.31
N ARG A 22 54.58 11.01 -12.27
CA ARG A 22 54.91 12.34 -11.72
C ARG A 22 56.10 12.95 -12.51
N PRO A 23 56.37 14.28 -12.52
CA PRO A 23 57.16 14.93 -11.46
C PRO A 23 56.89 16.44 -11.14
N HIS A 24 57.39 16.83 -9.95
CA HIS A 24 57.91 18.11 -9.40
C HIS A 24 58.03 19.37 -10.31
N HIS A 25 57.94 20.64 -9.84
CA HIS A 25 58.69 21.33 -8.77
C HIS A 25 58.19 22.80 -8.55
N ARG A 26 58.36 23.35 -7.31
CA ARG A 26 58.74 24.74 -6.86
C ARG A 26 57.98 25.97 -7.43
N GLY A 27 57.63 27.04 -6.69
CA GLY A 27 57.85 27.49 -5.29
C GLY A 27 57.61 29.01 -5.18
N VAL A 28 57.49 29.51 -3.93
CA VAL A 28 57.70 30.91 -3.41
C VAL A 28 56.56 31.93 -3.71
N ALA A 29 55.74 32.39 -2.73
CA ALA A 29 55.91 33.51 -1.75
C ALA A 29 56.16 34.89 -2.44
N ASP A 30 55.58 36.06 -2.10
CA ASP A 30 55.09 36.61 -0.84
C ASP A 30 54.35 37.97 -1.09
N GLU A 31 53.62 38.42 -0.07
CA GLU A 31 53.37 39.82 0.37
C GLU A 31 52.32 40.80 -0.25
N HIS A 32 51.61 41.46 0.69
CA HIS A 32 50.57 42.50 0.58
C HIS A 32 51.17 43.95 0.72
N PRO A 33 50.46 45.01 1.20
CA PRO A 33 49.90 46.11 0.40
C PRO A 33 50.42 47.52 0.82
N GLY A 34 50.04 48.59 0.11
CA GLY A 34 50.36 49.95 0.57
C GLY A 34 49.71 51.12 -0.19
N LEU A 35 48.66 51.68 0.42
CA LEU A 35 48.36 53.11 0.69
C LEU A 35 48.78 54.23 -0.32
N GLY A 36 47.82 55.09 -0.67
CA GLY A 36 47.99 56.39 -1.36
C GLY A 36 48.71 57.47 -0.52
N PRO A 37 48.83 58.76 -0.96
CA PRO A 37 47.68 59.69 -1.03
C PRO A 37 47.78 60.88 -2.06
N VAL A 38 46.65 61.62 -2.25
CA VAL A 38 46.42 63.13 -2.27
C VAL A 38 47.37 64.05 -3.10
N ALA A 39 47.04 65.22 -3.68
CA ALA A 39 45.90 65.93 -4.27
C ALA A 39 46.38 67.36 -4.70
N VAL A 40 45.67 68.04 -5.63
CA VAL A 40 45.53 69.54 -5.78
C VAL A 40 46.78 70.30 -6.37
N GLN A 41 46.77 71.31 -7.26
CA GLN A 41 45.99 72.56 -7.41
C GLN A 41 46.34 73.36 -8.72
N HIS A 42 45.36 74.11 -9.27
CA HIS A 42 45.37 75.51 -9.85
C HIS A 42 46.42 76.01 -10.89
N VAL A 43 46.24 77.03 -11.76
CA VAL A 43 45.12 77.80 -12.38
C VAL A 43 45.72 78.88 -13.34
N ARG A 44 44.95 79.27 -14.39
CA ARG A 44 44.89 80.56 -15.15
C ARG A 44 46.02 81.07 -16.07
N GLY A 45 45.57 81.49 -17.26
CA GLY A 45 46.09 82.62 -18.06
C GLY A 45 45.00 83.16 -19.01
N LEU A 46 44.89 84.48 -19.19
CA LEU A 46 43.74 85.24 -19.73
C LEU A 46 44.17 86.23 -20.85
N ARG A 47 43.19 86.68 -21.67
CA ARG A 47 43.09 87.93 -22.50
C ARG A 47 43.84 87.98 -23.85
N HIS A 48 43.45 88.71 -24.92
CA HIS A 48 42.49 89.79 -25.27
C HIS A 48 42.23 89.75 -26.82
N GLY A 49 41.06 90.10 -27.38
CA GLY A 49 40.87 91.36 -28.16
C GLY A 49 40.34 91.14 -29.61
N ARG A 50 39.33 91.91 -30.04
CA ARG A 50 38.47 91.84 -31.28
C ARG A 50 39.04 92.67 -32.47
N PRO A 51 38.33 92.99 -33.60
CA PRO A 51 37.16 92.44 -34.36
C PRO A 51 37.42 92.34 -35.90
N VAL A 52 36.43 91.94 -36.73
CA VAL A 52 35.92 92.63 -37.95
C VAL A 52 34.91 91.69 -38.66
N GLY A 53 33.77 92.24 -39.09
CA GLY A 53 32.62 91.49 -39.58
C GLY A 53 32.63 91.16 -41.07
N ALA A 54 31.84 90.15 -41.43
CA ALA A 54 31.20 90.02 -42.73
C ALA A 54 29.94 89.16 -42.61
N LEU A 55 28.80 89.76 -42.93
CA LEU A 55 27.50 89.13 -43.10
C LEU A 55 27.53 88.14 -44.27
N ARG A 56 27.09 86.87 -44.06
CA ARG A 56 26.00 86.25 -44.86
C ARG A 56 25.79 84.76 -44.55
N ARG A 57 24.49 84.42 -44.51
CA ARG A 57 23.85 83.10 -44.56
C ARG A 57 23.94 82.23 -43.29
N MET A 58 23.14 82.61 -42.29
CA MET A 58 22.50 81.62 -41.42
C MET A 58 21.65 80.68 -42.29
N ARG A 59 22.17 79.47 -42.51
CA ARG A 59 21.34 78.32 -42.87
C ARG A 59 20.41 78.08 -41.68
N ARG A 60 19.11 78.32 -41.88
CA ARG A 60 18.05 77.86 -40.99
C ARG A 60 18.22 76.35 -40.79
N VAL A 61 18.58 75.93 -39.57
CA VAL A 61 18.29 74.57 -39.11
C VAL A 61 16.76 74.46 -39.12
N PRO A 62 16.17 73.47 -39.80
CA PRO A 62 14.74 73.43 -40.01
C PRO A 62 14.05 73.24 -38.67
N GLY A 63 13.00 74.04 -38.41
CA GLY A 63 12.21 74.05 -37.18
C GLY A 63 11.41 72.77 -36.90
N ARG A 64 11.81 71.62 -37.46
CA ARG A 64 11.20 70.31 -37.21
C ARG A 64 11.66 69.66 -35.90
N LEU A 65 12.91 69.88 -35.48
CA LEU A 65 13.44 69.33 -34.22
C LEU A 65 12.96 70.10 -32.98
N THR A 66 12.74 71.41 -33.09
CA THR A 66 12.15 72.23 -32.03
C THR A 66 10.63 72.11 -31.93
N LEU A 67 9.94 71.69 -33.01
CA LEU A 67 8.53 71.28 -32.98
C LEU A 67 8.36 69.91 -32.32
N PHE A 68 9.24 68.93 -32.61
CA PHE A 68 9.23 67.61 -31.99
C PHE A 68 9.52 67.66 -30.47
N ALA A 69 10.41 68.55 -30.03
CA ALA A 69 10.69 68.76 -28.60
C ALA A 69 9.55 69.48 -27.84
N ARG A 70 8.53 70.00 -28.54
CA ARG A 70 7.32 70.62 -27.97
C ARG A 70 6.05 69.77 -28.17
N GLU A 71 6.15 68.60 -28.80
CA GLU A 71 5.02 67.68 -28.97
C GLU A 71 4.81 66.85 -27.70
N GLU A 72 3.77 67.18 -26.93
CA GLU A 72 3.34 66.41 -25.75
C GLU A 72 2.60 65.09 -26.12
N GLY A 73 2.31 64.86 -27.40
CA GLY A 73 1.62 63.67 -27.90
C GLY A 73 2.37 62.34 -27.68
N GLY A 74 3.69 62.38 -27.49
CA GLY A 74 4.51 61.21 -27.16
C GLY A 74 4.45 60.77 -25.69
N GLY A 75 3.92 61.60 -24.79
CA GLY A 75 3.79 61.23 -23.37
C GLY A 75 2.84 60.03 -23.17
N ILE A 76 1.75 60.01 -23.93
CA ILE A 76 0.77 58.91 -23.91
C ILE A 76 1.38 57.62 -24.44
N THR A 77 2.27 57.67 -25.44
CA THR A 77 2.90 56.46 -25.98
C THR A 77 3.95 55.88 -25.02
N VAL A 78 4.72 56.72 -24.33
CA VAL A 78 5.64 56.26 -23.27
C VAL A 78 4.87 55.65 -22.10
N TRP A 79 3.79 56.31 -21.67
CA TRP A 79 2.94 55.79 -20.59
C TRP A 79 2.22 54.50 -20.99
N ALA A 80 1.71 54.40 -22.22
CA ALA A 80 1.09 53.19 -22.74
C ALA A 80 2.08 52.03 -22.83
N LEU A 81 3.33 52.29 -23.27
CA LEU A 81 4.39 51.28 -23.28
C LEU A 81 4.73 50.81 -21.87
N PHE A 82 4.82 51.73 -20.91
CA PHE A 82 5.05 51.39 -19.52
C PHE A 82 3.91 50.53 -18.94
N MET A 83 2.65 50.92 -19.15
CA MET A 83 1.49 50.14 -18.68
C MET A 83 1.41 48.78 -19.35
N PHE A 84 1.70 48.70 -20.65
CA PHE A 84 1.78 47.44 -21.37
C PHE A 84 2.83 46.51 -20.75
N LEU A 85 4.05 46.99 -20.54
CA LEU A 85 5.12 46.22 -19.89
C LEU A 85 4.73 45.81 -18.46
N ALA A 86 4.09 46.69 -17.69
CA ALA A 86 3.63 46.38 -16.34
C ALA A 86 2.57 45.26 -16.34
N THR A 87 1.61 45.29 -17.27
CA THR A 87 0.60 44.22 -17.40
C THR A 87 1.22 42.90 -17.85
N LEU A 88 2.20 42.92 -18.76
CA LEU A 88 2.94 41.72 -19.17
C LEU A 88 3.72 41.12 -18.01
N MET A 89 4.37 41.95 -17.18
CA MET A 89 5.11 41.49 -16.00
C MET A 89 4.18 40.81 -14.99
N ILE A 90 3.01 41.40 -14.70
CA ILE A 90 2.01 40.78 -13.80
C ILE A 90 1.48 39.47 -14.41
N GLY A 91 1.21 39.45 -15.71
CA GLY A 91 0.82 38.24 -16.43
C GLY A 91 1.89 37.15 -16.33
N ALA A 92 3.16 37.52 -16.45
CA ALA A 92 4.28 36.60 -16.31
C ALA A 92 4.35 35.97 -14.91
N VAL A 93 4.19 36.77 -13.85
CA VAL A 93 4.08 36.25 -12.47
C VAL A 93 2.95 35.21 -12.40
N GLY A 94 1.77 35.55 -12.92
CA GLY A 94 0.60 34.67 -12.84
C GLY A 94 0.81 33.33 -13.52
N VAL A 95 1.40 33.34 -14.73
CA VAL A 95 1.68 32.12 -15.50
C VAL A 95 2.73 31.26 -14.80
N ASP A 96 3.84 31.85 -14.35
CA ASP A 96 4.92 31.09 -13.70
C ASP A 96 4.48 30.48 -12.37
N VAL A 97 3.76 31.26 -11.54
CA VAL A 97 3.19 30.73 -10.29
C VAL A 97 2.24 29.57 -10.55
N THR A 98 1.39 29.68 -11.58
CA THR A 98 0.47 28.59 -11.96
C THR A 98 1.24 27.35 -12.43
N HIS A 99 2.30 27.54 -13.22
CA HIS A 99 3.18 26.45 -13.64
C HIS A 99 3.83 25.72 -12.46
N PHE A 100 4.27 26.44 -11.41
CA PHE A 100 4.83 25.82 -10.22
C PHE A 100 3.81 25.03 -9.41
N TYR A 101 2.58 25.53 -9.29
CA TYR A 101 1.50 24.78 -8.65
C TYR A 101 1.16 23.51 -9.42
N GLU A 102 1.14 23.57 -10.75
CA GLU A 102 0.95 22.39 -11.60
C GLU A 102 2.09 21.37 -11.40
N ALA A 103 3.34 21.81 -11.47
CA ALA A 103 4.50 20.94 -11.27
C ALA A 103 4.49 20.29 -9.88
N LYS A 104 4.08 21.03 -8.84
CA LYS A 104 3.94 20.51 -7.48
C LYS A 104 2.81 19.49 -7.37
N ALA A 105 1.67 19.73 -8.03
CA ALA A 105 0.56 18.77 -8.06
C ALA A 105 0.95 17.46 -8.76
N GLN A 106 1.63 17.55 -9.91
CA GLN A 106 2.18 16.37 -10.60
C GLN A 106 3.15 15.58 -9.71
N LEU A 107 4.03 16.29 -9.00
CA LEU A 107 4.99 15.67 -8.08
C LEU A 107 4.31 14.99 -6.88
N GLN A 108 3.22 15.58 -6.36
CA GLN A 108 2.41 14.97 -5.30
C GLN A 108 1.75 13.68 -5.78
N VAL A 109 1.16 13.68 -6.98
CA VAL A 109 0.57 12.47 -7.57
C VAL A 109 1.62 11.37 -7.74
N ALA A 110 2.83 11.71 -8.21
CA ALA A 110 3.92 10.74 -8.31
C ALA A 110 4.33 10.17 -6.93
N ALA A 111 4.37 11.01 -5.88
CA ALA A 111 4.64 10.56 -4.52
C ALA A 111 3.53 9.64 -3.99
N ASP A 112 2.27 9.95 -4.26
CA ASP A 112 1.11 9.15 -3.81
C ASP A 112 1.05 7.79 -4.52
N VAL A 113 1.26 7.76 -5.84
CA VAL A 113 1.34 6.52 -6.63
C VAL A 113 2.50 5.65 -6.14
N ALA A 114 3.67 6.25 -5.91
CA ALA A 114 4.84 5.54 -5.39
C ALA A 114 4.57 4.97 -3.98
N ALA A 115 4.02 5.77 -3.07
CA ALA A 115 3.72 5.33 -1.71
C ALA A 115 2.69 4.20 -1.68
N HIS A 116 1.61 4.34 -2.46
CA HIS A 116 0.60 3.30 -2.58
C HIS A 116 1.20 2.00 -3.14
N ALA A 117 1.93 2.08 -4.26
CA ALA A 117 2.57 0.92 -4.88
C ALA A 117 3.60 0.26 -3.94
N ALA A 118 4.43 1.06 -3.26
CA ALA A 118 5.44 0.56 -2.32
C ALA A 118 4.79 -0.23 -1.19
N LEU A 119 3.76 0.31 -0.54
CA LEU A 119 3.12 -0.36 0.60
C LEU A 119 2.30 -1.58 0.18
N PHE A 120 1.61 -1.50 -0.96
CA PHE A 120 0.87 -2.63 -1.51
C PHE A 120 1.80 -3.80 -1.85
N ARG A 121 2.89 -3.53 -2.57
CA ARG A 121 3.85 -4.58 -2.96
C ARG A 121 4.61 -5.13 -1.76
N ARG A 122 4.95 -4.30 -0.78
CA ARG A 122 5.63 -4.71 0.46
C ARG A 122 4.91 -5.83 1.22
N GLN A 123 3.59 -5.99 1.04
CA GLN A 123 2.82 -7.09 1.64
C GLN A 123 3.22 -8.48 1.11
N THR A 124 3.75 -8.54 -0.11
CA THR A 124 3.99 -9.81 -0.81
C THR A 124 5.44 -9.99 -1.22
N VAL A 125 6.21 -8.90 -1.33
CA VAL A 125 7.61 -8.93 -1.76
C VAL A 125 8.55 -8.23 -0.75
N PRO A 126 9.85 -8.58 -0.76
CA PRO A 126 10.85 -7.91 0.07
C PRO A 126 11.00 -6.41 -0.24
N VAL A 127 11.56 -5.66 0.71
CA VAL A 127 11.74 -4.19 0.65
C VAL A 127 12.41 -3.72 -0.64
N ALA A 128 13.47 -4.39 -1.08
CA ALA A 128 14.21 -4.00 -2.28
C ALA A 128 13.32 -4.05 -3.53
N GLN A 129 12.55 -5.14 -3.70
CA GLN A 129 11.64 -5.30 -4.83
C GLN A 129 10.47 -4.31 -4.74
N ALA A 130 9.92 -4.09 -3.55
CA ALA A 130 8.83 -3.14 -3.36
C ALA A 130 9.22 -1.70 -3.76
N ARG A 131 10.48 -1.29 -3.50
CA ARG A 131 11.01 0.01 -3.91
C ARG A 131 11.12 0.14 -5.43
N VAL A 132 11.63 -0.90 -6.11
CA VAL A 132 11.74 -0.92 -7.58
C VAL A 132 10.36 -0.83 -8.20
N ASP A 133 9.43 -1.69 -7.78
CA ASP A 133 8.06 -1.70 -8.29
C ASP A 133 7.38 -0.33 -8.09
N ALA A 134 7.62 0.34 -6.95
CA ALA A 134 7.07 1.66 -6.67
C ALA A 134 7.60 2.77 -7.59
N ILE A 135 8.91 2.78 -7.83
CA ILE A 135 9.55 3.75 -8.74
C ILE A 135 9.03 3.53 -10.17
N ASP A 136 8.91 2.28 -10.60
CA ASP A 136 8.39 1.94 -11.93
C ASP A 136 6.94 2.43 -12.13
N ARG A 137 6.10 2.37 -11.08
CA ARG A 137 4.74 2.94 -11.14
C ARG A 137 4.75 4.46 -11.18
N ALA A 138 5.62 5.12 -10.43
CA ALA A 138 5.74 6.59 -10.46
C ALA A 138 6.20 7.10 -11.84
N LYS A 139 7.11 6.36 -12.50
CA LYS A 139 7.62 6.68 -13.85
C LYS A 139 6.54 6.71 -14.93
N ALA A 140 5.38 6.08 -14.71
CA ALA A 140 4.26 6.17 -15.64
C ALA A 140 3.63 7.57 -15.69
N GLY A 141 3.63 8.30 -14.58
CA GLY A 141 3.11 9.68 -14.49
C GLY A 141 4.18 10.74 -14.67
N MET A 142 5.40 10.48 -14.21
CA MET A 142 6.56 11.37 -14.36
C MET A 142 7.78 10.61 -14.90
N PRO A 143 7.88 10.42 -16.23
CA PRO A 143 9.03 9.76 -16.84
C PRO A 143 10.34 10.51 -16.58
N GLU A 144 11.40 9.75 -16.31
CA GLU A 144 12.72 10.29 -16.01
C GLU A 144 13.33 11.10 -17.17
N SER A 145 12.97 10.76 -18.42
CA SER A 145 13.42 11.48 -19.62
C SER A 145 12.91 12.93 -19.69
N LEU A 146 11.82 13.25 -19.01
CA LEU A 146 11.19 14.58 -19.02
C LEU A 146 11.43 15.34 -17.72
N TYR A 147 11.41 14.63 -16.58
CA TYR A 147 11.41 15.25 -15.25
C TYR A 147 12.65 14.91 -14.41
N GLY A 148 13.60 14.15 -14.95
CA GLY A 148 14.73 13.60 -14.20
C GLY A 148 14.30 12.59 -13.12
N GLU A 149 15.22 12.23 -12.25
CA GLU A 149 14.97 11.24 -11.19
C GLU A 149 14.22 11.88 -10.01
N VAL A 150 12.89 11.90 -10.11
CA VAL A 150 12.00 12.51 -9.11
C VAL A 150 11.90 11.74 -7.79
N ILE A 151 12.10 10.42 -7.80
CA ILE A 151 12.03 9.53 -6.63
C ILE A 151 13.18 8.51 -6.71
N LYS A 152 13.97 8.44 -5.65
CA LYS A 152 15.05 7.46 -5.47
C LYS A 152 14.61 6.34 -4.53
N ALA A 153 15.27 5.19 -4.60
CA ALA A 153 15.01 4.09 -3.66
C ALA A 153 15.24 4.48 -2.19
N SER A 154 16.15 5.43 -1.92
CA SER A 154 16.40 6.00 -0.58
C SER A 154 15.25 6.88 -0.07
N ASP A 155 14.43 7.42 -0.97
CA ASP A 155 13.33 8.30 -0.59
C ASP A 155 12.10 7.52 -0.07
N ILE A 156 12.09 6.20 -0.27
CA ILE A 156 11.04 5.29 0.16
C ILE A 156 11.45 4.66 1.49
N THR A 157 10.85 5.17 2.56
CA THR A 157 11.11 4.72 3.93
C THR A 157 9.91 3.95 4.46
N PHE A 158 10.09 2.68 4.82
CA PHE A 158 9.06 1.90 5.52
C PHE A 158 9.07 2.20 7.02
N GLY A 159 7.93 1.97 7.68
CA GLY A 159 7.78 2.25 9.10
C GLY A 159 6.40 1.92 9.65
N THR A 160 6.10 2.53 10.79
CA THR A 160 4.78 2.52 11.42
C THR A 160 4.21 3.94 11.43
N TYR A 161 2.89 4.06 11.36
CA TYR A 161 2.20 5.35 11.42
C TYR A 161 1.10 5.27 12.46
N ASP A 162 1.09 6.21 13.40
CA ASP A 162 0.02 6.38 14.37
C ASP A 162 -0.96 7.46 13.87
N PRO A 163 -2.21 7.10 13.53
CA PRO A 163 -3.19 8.05 12.99
C PRO A 163 -3.74 9.02 14.04
N VAL A 164 -3.60 8.75 15.34
CA VAL A 164 -4.04 9.63 16.42
C VAL A 164 -3.01 10.72 16.67
N THR A 165 -1.74 10.33 16.82
CA THR A 165 -0.64 11.29 17.04
C THR A 165 -0.09 11.88 15.75
N ARG A 166 -0.45 11.32 14.59
CA ARG A 166 0.04 11.66 13.25
C ARG A 166 1.57 11.53 13.11
N VAL A 167 2.16 10.60 13.85
CA VAL A 167 3.62 10.39 13.86
C VAL A 167 3.98 9.18 13.01
N PHE A 168 4.91 9.38 12.08
CA PHE A 168 5.57 8.30 11.34
C PHE A 168 6.89 7.92 12.04
N ARG A 169 7.08 6.63 12.32
CA ARG A 169 8.31 6.08 12.90
C ARG A 169 8.98 5.16 11.88
N PRO A 170 10.17 5.51 11.36
CA PRO A 170 10.90 4.66 10.43
C PRO A 170 11.24 3.30 11.05
N ASP A 171 10.94 2.24 10.33
CA ASP A 171 11.33 0.87 10.63
C ASP A 171 11.49 0.12 9.29
N PRO A 172 12.72 -0.24 8.91
CA PRO A 172 12.98 -0.87 7.61
C PRO A 172 12.37 -2.27 7.48
N THR A 173 11.99 -2.91 8.59
CA THR A 173 11.35 -4.22 8.58
C THR A 173 9.83 -4.13 8.50
N ALA A 174 9.25 -2.98 8.88
CA ALA A 174 7.81 -2.80 8.94
C ALA A 174 7.12 -2.98 7.58
N THR A 175 5.90 -3.50 7.63
CA THR A 175 4.98 -3.71 6.51
C THR A 175 3.75 -2.81 6.59
N SER A 176 3.62 -2.01 7.65
CA SER A 176 2.38 -1.33 8.01
C SER A 176 2.27 0.11 7.53
N ALA A 177 3.39 0.79 7.25
CA ALA A 177 3.38 2.12 6.67
C ALA A 177 4.60 2.38 5.79
N VAL A 178 4.46 3.35 4.89
CA VAL A 178 5.54 3.87 4.05
C VAL A 178 5.43 5.38 3.94
N ARG A 179 6.57 6.04 3.93
CA ARG A 179 6.73 7.45 3.60
C ARG A 179 7.59 7.56 2.34
N VAL A 180 7.10 8.32 1.37
CA VAL A 180 7.80 8.63 0.13
C VAL A 180 8.00 10.13 0.01
N ASN A 181 9.23 10.54 -0.27
CA ASN A 181 9.60 11.93 -0.51
C ASN A 181 9.99 12.10 -1.99
N ALA A 182 9.16 12.78 -2.77
CA ALA A 182 9.48 13.14 -4.15
C ALA A 182 10.12 14.53 -4.20
N GLY A 183 11.07 14.73 -5.12
CA GLY A 183 11.81 15.98 -5.21
C GLY A 183 12.24 16.34 -6.62
N ARG A 184 12.01 17.61 -6.98
CA ARG A 184 12.65 18.31 -8.10
C ARG A 184 13.55 19.40 -7.53
N THR A 185 14.82 19.08 -7.36
CA THR A 185 15.78 19.91 -6.60
C THR A 185 17.10 20.06 -7.36
N GLN A 186 17.88 21.07 -6.99
CA GLN A 186 19.17 21.35 -7.59
C GLN A 186 20.15 20.19 -7.36
N ALA A 187 20.09 19.55 -6.18
CA ALA A 187 20.89 18.36 -5.85
C ALA A 187 20.61 17.17 -6.77
N ARG A 188 19.44 17.13 -7.43
CA ARG A 188 19.05 16.10 -8.40
C ARG A 188 19.18 16.57 -9.85
N GLY A 189 19.52 17.84 -10.08
CA GLY A 189 19.65 18.44 -11.40
C GLY A 189 18.33 18.52 -12.18
N ASN A 190 17.18 18.53 -11.48
CA ASN A 190 15.85 18.44 -12.10
C ASN A 190 14.85 19.48 -11.58
N THR A 191 15.34 20.67 -11.23
CA THR A 191 14.54 21.82 -10.78
C THR A 191 13.45 22.22 -11.78
N VAL A 192 12.48 23.01 -11.33
CA VAL A 192 11.44 23.56 -12.20
C VAL A 192 11.90 24.90 -12.74
N GLU A 193 12.06 24.99 -14.06
CA GLU A 193 12.35 26.27 -14.70
C GLU A 193 11.13 27.18 -14.70
N HIS A 194 11.38 28.49 -14.67
CA HIS A 194 10.37 29.49 -14.98
C HIS A 194 10.00 29.43 -16.47
N LEU A 195 8.74 29.67 -16.82
CA LEU A 195 8.30 29.72 -18.21
C LEU A 195 8.61 31.09 -18.82
N LEU A 196 8.15 32.17 -18.16
CA LEU A 196 8.30 33.54 -18.66
C LEU A 196 9.46 34.29 -18.00
N PHE A 197 9.72 34.06 -16.71
CA PHE A 197 10.88 34.66 -16.03
C PHE A 197 12.24 34.06 -16.39
N ARG A 198 12.26 33.03 -17.24
CA ARG A 198 13.52 32.58 -17.85
C ARG A 198 14.21 33.69 -18.65
N VAL A 199 13.45 34.65 -19.19
CA VAL A 199 14.01 35.82 -19.89
C VAL A 199 14.76 36.77 -18.93
N LEU A 200 14.41 36.73 -17.64
CA LEU A 200 15.02 37.56 -16.60
C LEU A 200 16.15 36.83 -15.84
N ASP A 201 16.55 35.64 -16.32
CA ASP A 201 17.61 34.81 -15.73
C ASP A 201 17.38 34.55 -14.23
N LEU A 202 16.11 34.36 -13.82
CA LEU A 202 15.79 33.99 -12.45
C LEU A 202 16.13 32.53 -12.19
N ASP A 203 16.64 32.26 -10.98
CA ASP A 203 17.02 30.92 -10.55
C ASP A 203 15.83 29.95 -10.60
N PRO A 204 16.03 28.71 -11.07
CA PRO A 204 15.00 27.69 -11.05
C PRO A 204 14.48 27.40 -9.63
N THR A 205 13.20 27.05 -9.53
CA THR A 205 12.56 26.77 -8.24
C THR A 205 12.67 25.29 -7.87
N GLU A 206 12.99 25.02 -6.61
CA GLU A 206 12.95 23.68 -6.03
C GLU A 206 11.56 23.36 -5.47
N ILE A 207 11.07 22.15 -5.74
CA ILE A 207 9.81 21.66 -5.17
C ILE A 207 9.98 20.25 -4.60
N THR A 208 9.32 20.00 -3.49
CA THR A 208 9.24 18.69 -2.84
C THR A 208 7.79 18.34 -2.53
N ALA A 209 7.51 17.05 -2.52
CA ALA A 209 6.22 16.49 -2.15
C ALA A 209 6.44 15.26 -1.26
N GLN A 210 5.55 15.07 -0.29
CA GLN A 210 5.60 13.93 0.62
C GLN A 210 4.27 13.22 0.60
N SER A 211 4.32 11.89 0.59
CA SER A 211 3.15 11.04 0.80
C SER A 211 3.43 9.99 1.85
N ILE A 212 2.48 9.78 2.75
CA ILE A 212 2.53 8.71 3.74
C ILE A 212 1.30 7.85 3.54
N PHE A 213 1.52 6.55 3.33
CA PHE A 213 0.47 5.55 3.32
C PHE A 213 0.66 4.62 4.50
N TYR A 214 -0.45 4.14 5.06
CA TYR A 214 -0.45 3.14 6.11
C TYR A 214 -1.59 2.15 5.90
N LEU A 215 -1.41 0.94 6.42
CA LEU A 215 -2.47 -0.04 6.50
C LEU A 215 -3.47 0.44 7.54
N GLN A 216 -4.62 0.89 7.06
CA GLN A 216 -5.76 1.09 7.91
C GLN A 216 -6.29 -0.29 8.28
N ASN A 217 -6.31 -0.60 9.57
CA ASN A 217 -7.09 -1.71 10.11
C ASN A 217 -6.60 -3.14 9.80
N GLY A 218 -5.28 -3.39 9.79
CA GLY A 218 -4.74 -4.74 9.60
C GLY A 218 -5.09 -5.73 10.72
N ARG A 219 -5.01 -5.35 12.00
CA ARG A 219 -4.99 -6.33 13.11
C ARG A 219 -6.24 -7.20 13.23
N CYS A 220 -7.45 -6.67 13.06
CA CYS A 220 -8.66 -7.48 13.24
C CYS A 220 -8.87 -8.50 12.11
N LEU A 221 -8.33 -8.24 10.90
CA LEU A 221 -8.36 -9.21 9.81
C LEU A 221 -7.30 -10.32 9.98
N TYR A 222 -6.25 -10.07 10.78
CA TYR A 222 -5.28 -11.09 11.17
C TYR A 222 -5.67 -11.82 12.46
N ASN A 223 -6.35 -11.17 13.39
CA ASN A 223 -6.63 -11.68 14.73
C ASN A 223 -7.97 -11.13 15.20
N GLY A 224 -9.05 -11.71 14.72
CA GLY A 224 -10.37 -11.23 15.11
C GLY A 224 -11.54 -11.81 14.36
N PHE A 225 -12.72 -11.48 14.88
CA PHE A 225 -14.01 -11.73 14.24
C PHE A 225 -14.50 -10.44 13.61
N VAL A 226 -14.67 -10.45 12.30
CA VAL A 226 -14.96 -9.25 11.50
C VAL A 226 -16.13 -9.54 10.58
N SER A 227 -17.21 -8.79 10.73
CA SER A 227 -18.45 -9.00 9.96
C SER A 227 -18.96 -7.73 9.28
N ARG A 228 -19.58 -7.87 8.09
CA ARG A 228 -20.43 -6.82 7.51
C ARG A 228 -21.75 -6.67 8.29
N GLY A 229 -22.31 -7.79 8.76
CA GLY A 229 -23.50 -7.85 9.62
C GLY A 229 -23.14 -7.81 11.10
N VAL A 230 -23.99 -8.43 11.93
CA VAL A 230 -23.85 -8.43 13.39
C VAL A 230 -22.73 -9.37 13.84
N VAL A 231 -22.00 -9.01 14.87
CA VAL A 231 -21.19 -9.96 15.64
C VAL A 231 -21.91 -10.20 16.96
N ASP A 232 -22.53 -11.37 17.09
CA ASP A 232 -23.25 -11.80 18.28
C ASP A 232 -22.42 -12.85 19.03
N ILE A 233 -22.05 -12.53 20.27
CA ILE A 233 -21.22 -13.36 21.13
C ILE A 233 -21.94 -13.55 22.47
N GLN A 234 -22.09 -14.81 22.89
CA GLN A 234 -22.81 -15.14 24.12
C GLN A 234 -21.94 -14.87 25.38
N SER A 235 -21.90 -15.80 26.33
CA SER A 235 -21.40 -15.55 27.69
C SER A 235 -20.10 -16.30 27.99
N GLN A 236 -19.37 -15.85 29.02
CA GLN A 236 -18.17 -16.53 29.54
C GLN A 236 -17.01 -16.64 28.53
N ASN A 237 -16.91 -15.68 27.62
CA ASN A 237 -15.83 -15.64 26.62
C ASN A 237 -14.63 -14.82 27.14
N GLN A 238 -13.43 -15.21 26.74
CA GLN A 238 -12.17 -14.59 27.12
C GLN A 238 -11.41 -14.16 25.87
N PHE A 239 -11.17 -12.85 25.76
CA PHE A 239 -10.41 -12.25 24.68
C PHE A 239 -9.14 -11.63 25.25
N TRP A 240 -7.99 -12.01 24.68
CA TRP A 240 -6.67 -11.59 25.14
C TRP A 240 -6.01 -10.59 24.19
N ASP A 241 -4.89 -10.01 24.62
CA ASP A 241 -4.15 -9.00 23.87
C ASP A 241 -3.99 -9.35 22.38
N GLY A 242 -4.19 -8.35 21.53
CA GLY A 242 -4.09 -8.47 20.09
C GLY A 242 -5.31 -9.07 19.37
N PHE A 243 -6.31 -9.58 20.10
CA PHE A 243 -7.56 -10.07 19.50
C PHE A 243 -8.62 -8.96 19.34
N CYS A 244 -9.46 -9.08 18.31
CA CYS A 244 -10.43 -8.04 17.97
C CYS A 244 -11.81 -8.59 17.60
N LEU A 245 -12.85 -7.86 17.99
CA LEU A 245 -14.21 -8.02 17.51
C LEU A 245 -14.61 -6.77 16.72
N HIS A 246 -15.12 -6.97 15.51
CA HIS A 246 -15.58 -5.87 14.67
C HIS A 246 -16.86 -6.22 13.91
N SER A 247 -17.84 -5.33 13.99
CA SER A 247 -19.03 -5.36 13.14
C SER A 247 -19.17 -4.02 12.42
N ASN A 248 -19.52 -4.06 11.13
CA ASN A 248 -19.96 -2.87 10.40
C ASN A 248 -21.40 -2.46 10.69
N ASP A 249 -22.16 -3.26 11.44
CA ASP A 249 -23.53 -2.96 11.86
C ASP A 249 -23.57 -2.63 13.36
N TYR A 250 -23.50 -3.66 14.22
CA TYR A 250 -23.32 -3.53 15.67
C TYR A 250 -22.80 -4.84 16.27
N VAL A 251 -22.22 -4.75 17.47
CA VAL A 251 -21.80 -5.92 18.25
C VAL A 251 -22.85 -6.19 19.33
N SER A 252 -23.30 -7.44 19.43
CA SER A 252 -24.13 -7.97 20.51
C SER A 252 -23.25 -8.82 21.43
N LEU A 253 -23.23 -8.48 22.71
CA LEU A 253 -22.49 -9.24 23.72
C LEU A 253 -23.42 -9.58 24.88
N ASN A 254 -23.45 -10.86 25.25
CA ASN A 254 -24.10 -11.27 26.49
C ASN A 254 -23.18 -10.99 27.70
N SER A 255 -23.37 -11.68 28.82
CA SER A 255 -22.73 -11.36 30.10
C SER A 255 -21.46 -12.19 30.38
N GLN A 256 -20.66 -11.74 31.35
CA GLN A 256 -19.48 -12.46 31.87
C GLN A 256 -18.35 -12.66 30.86
N ASN A 257 -18.23 -11.76 29.88
CA ASN A 257 -17.11 -11.75 28.96
C ASN A 257 -15.91 -11.00 29.56
N PHE A 258 -14.69 -11.42 29.22
CA PHE A 258 -13.47 -10.79 29.67
C PHE A 258 -12.67 -10.26 28.48
N PHE A 259 -12.27 -8.99 28.56
CA PHE A 259 -11.48 -8.30 27.57
C PHE A 259 -10.19 -7.80 28.22
N GLN A 260 -9.05 -8.41 27.88
CA GLN A 260 -7.76 -7.94 28.34
C GLN A 260 -7.40 -6.58 27.69
N GLN A 261 -6.57 -5.79 28.36
CA GLN A 261 -5.93 -4.63 27.73
C GLN A 261 -5.23 -5.03 26.42
N GLY A 262 -5.50 -4.27 25.35
CA GLY A 262 -4.98 -4.54 24.00
C GLY A 262 -5.94 -5.32 23.10
N THR A 263 -7.05 -5.82 23.63
CA THR A 263 -8.22 -6.21 22.83
C THR A 263 -8.93 -4.99 22.25
N THR A 264 -9.71 -5.19 21.18
CA THR A 264 -10.53 -4.14 20.59
C THR A 264 -11.91 -4.68 20.26
N VAL A 265 -12.95 -3.96 20.66
CA VAL A 265 -14.33 -4.18 20.21
C VAL A 265 -14.75 -2.94 19.45
N SER A 266 -15.10 -3.09 18.17
CA SER A 266 -15.33 -1.93 17.31
C SER A 266 -16.55 -2.03 16.42
N MET A 267 -17.20 -0.89 16.22
CA MET A 267 -18.35 -0.72 15.34
C MET A 267 -18.49 0.75 14.94
N PRO A 268 -19.24 1.10 13.86
CA PRO A 268 -19.36 2.48 13.42
C PRO A 268 -20.03 3.38 14.46
N ASP A 269 -21.08 2.88 15.12
CA ASP A 269 -21.84 3.60 16.13
C ASP A 269 -21.89 2.82 17.45
N LEU A 270 -21.22 3.35 18.47
CA LEU A 270 -21.16 2.75 19.80
C LEU A 270 -22.51 2.80 20.53
N ALA A 271 -23.45 3.64 20.12
CA ALA A 271 -24.78 3.70 20.72
C ALA A 271 -25.65 2.48 20.38
N ARG A 272 -25.27 1.73 19.34
CA ARG A 272 -25.95 0.49 18.93
C ARG A 272 -25.36 -0.77 19.56
N LEU A 273 -24.36 -0.63 20.42
CA LEU A 273 -23.82 -1.75 21.19
C LEU A 273 -24.95 -2.41 21.98
N ASP A 274 -25.24 -3.67 21.64
CA ASP A 274 -26.28 -4.45 22.29
C ASP A 274 -25.66 -5.24 23.45
N ILE A 275 -25.98 -4.80 24.67
CA ILE A 275 -25.54 -5.44 25.91
C ILE A 275 -26.65 -5.39 26.95
N PRO A 276 -26.70 -6.36 27.87
CA PRO A 276 -27.59 -6.29 29.03
C PRO A 276 -27.36 -5.00 29.84
N GLU A 277 -28.33 -4.61 30.68
CA GLU A 277 -28.22 -3.41 31.54
C GLU A 277 -27.00 -3.48 32.48
N SER A 278 -26.66 -4.68 32.97
CA SER A 278 -25.45 -4.94 33.75
C SER A 278 -24.20 -5.19 32.90
N GLY A 279 -24.29 -5.08 31.58
CA GLY A 279 -23.30 -5.52 30.61
C GLY A 279 -21.91 -4.95 30.87
N PHE A 280 -21.79 -3.65 31.14
CA PHE A 280 -20.49 -3.04 31.47
C PHE A 280 -19.92 -3.47 32.83
N LYS A 281 -20.76 -3.95 33.75
CA LYS A 281 -20.30 -4.49 35.05
C LYS A 281 -19.87 -5.95 34.92
N THR A 282 -20.57 -6.72 34.10
CA THR A 282 -20.32 -8.16 33.90
C THR A 282 -19.25 -8.43 32.85
N ASN A 283 -19.10 -7.55 31.85
CA ASN A 283 -18.11 -7.65 30.78
C ASN A 283 -16.88 -6.82 31.12
N ARG A 284 -15.94 -7.42 31.85
CA ARG A 284 -14.76 -6.73 32.38
C ARG A 284 -13.83 -6.32 31.24
N GLY A 285 -13.37 -5.06 31.26
CA GLY A 285 -12.47 -4.51 30.23
C GLY A 285 -13.16 -4.06 28.94
N LEU A 286 -14.48 -4.31 28.78
CA LEU A 286 -15.22 -3.91 27.58
C LEU A 286 -15.13 -2.40 27.32
N GLN A 287 -15.33 -1.57 28.35
CA GLN A 287 -15.28 -0.11 28.21
C GLN A 287 -13.95 0.37 27.63
N ASP A 288 -12.84 -0.22 28.07
CA ASP A 288 -11.49 0.13 27.60
C ASP A 288 -11.20 -0.43 26.21
N ALA A 289 -11.87 -1.50 25.79
CA ALA A 289 -11.74 -2.15 24.49
C ALA A 289 -12.57 -1.46 23.39
N LEU A 290 -13.61 -0.69 23.74
CA LEU A 290 -14.51 -0.07 22.75
C LEU A 290 -13.82 0.97 21.86
N ARG A 291 -13.98 0.83 20.55
CA ARG A 291 -13.48 1.78 19.54
C ARG A 291 -14.55 2.04 18.49
N SER A 292 -14.72 3.27 18.05
CA SER A 292 -15.51 3.54 16.85
C SER A 292 -14.67 3.26 15.60
N GLY A 293 -15.26 2.61 14.61
CA GLY A 293 -14.56 2.27 13.38
C GLY A 293 -15.43 1.50 12.40
N ARG A 294 -15.02 1.48 11.13
CA ARG A 294 -15.64 0.71 10.06
C ARG A 294 -14.55 -0.01 9.27
N TYR A 295 -14.80 -1.25 8.85
CA TYR A 295 -13.87 -2.03 8.05
C TYR A 295 -14.42 -2.25 6.65
N GLU A 296 -13.56 -2.03 5.66
CA GLU A 296 -13.86 -2.41 4.28
C GLU A 296 -13.46 -3.88 4.07
N LEU A 297 -14.45 -4.77 4.00
CA LEU A 297 -14.22 -6.21 3.80
C LEU A 297 -14.08 -6.54 2.32
N ASN A 298 -13.11 -5.90 1.67
CA ASN A 298 -12.84 -6.05 0.23
C ASN A 298 -12.39 -7.47 -0.14
N ILE A 299 -11.96 -8.26 0.85
CA ILE A 299 -11.68 -9.69 0.67
C ILE A 299 -12.92 -10.48 0.25
N LEU A 300 -14.11 -10.08 0.69
CA LEU A 300 -15.37 -10.73 0.29
C LEU A 300 -15.68 -10.47 -1.18
N ASP A 301 -15.24 -9.34 -1.74
CA ASP A 301 -15.47 -9.02 -3.14
C ASP A 301 -14.64 -9.95 -4.06
N ARG A 302 -13.47 -10.43 -3.59
CA ARG A 302 -12.64 -11.44 -4.27
C ARG A 302 -13.24 -12.86 -4.26
N LEU A 303 -14.32 -13.08 -3.51
CA LEU A 303 -15.10 -14.32 -3.58
C LEU A 303 -16.02 -14.30 -4.81
N THR A 304 -16.56 -13.15 -5.18
CA THR A 304 -17.56 -13.05 -6.24
C THR A 304 -16.97 -13.29 -7.63
N THR A 305 -17.75 -13.93 -8.50
CA THR A 305 -17.39 -14.26 -9.89
C THR A 305 -17.62 -13.10 -10.86
N GLU A 306 -18.19 -11.98 -10.42
CA GLU A 306 -18.74 -10.93 -11.30
C GLU A 306 -17.80 -9.75 -11.58
N GLY A 307 -16.66 -9.64 -10.88
CA GLY A 307 -15.66 -8.60 -11.13
C GLY A 307 -14.37 -9.17 -11.72
N SER A 308 -14.28 -9.24 -13.06
CA SER A 308 -13.10 -9.68 -13.82
C SER A 308 -12.44 -10.98 -13.32
N ALA A 309 -12.93 -12.13 -13.82
CA ALA A 309 -12.51 -13.49 -13.48
C ALA A 309 -11.00 -13.78 -13.35
N ARG A 310 -10.10 -12.90 -13.80
CA ARG A 310 -8.64 -13.08 -13.75
C ARG A 310 -8.04 -12.90 -12.34
N GLU A 311 -8.71 -12.23 -11.41
CA GLU A 311 -8.18 -11.94 -10.05
C GLU A 311 -8.95 -12.60 -8.89
N SER A 312 -9.96 -13.42 -9.21
CA SER A 312 -10.68 -14.19 -8.19
C SER A 312 -9.74 -15.17 -7.48
N LEU A 313 -9.98 -15.39 -6.19
CA LEU A 313 -9.21 -16.37 -5.41
C LEU A 313 -9.27 -17.78 -6.02
N TRP A 314 -10.42 -18.14 -6.61
CA TRP A 314 -10.61 -19.41 -7.31
C TRP A 314 -9.61 -19.61 -8.45
N VAL A 315 -9.42 -18.58 -9.29
CA VAL A 315 -8.47 -18.62 -10.42
C VAL A 315 -7.03 -18.48 -9.95
N GLY A 316 -6.79 -17.61 -8.96
CA GLY A 316 -5.49 -17.43 -8.33
C GLY A 316 -4.91 -18.74 -7.81
N LEU A 317 -5.71 -19.51 -7.06
CA LEU A 317 -5.31 -20.80 -6.48
C LEU A 317 -5.09 -21.94 -7.50
N GLN A 318 -5.51 -21.79 -8.75
CA GLN A 318 -5.26 -22.76 -9.82
C GLN A 318 -4.05 -22.39 -10.69
N THR A 319 -3.64 -21.11 -10.66
CA THR A 319 -2.67 -20.56 -11.60
C THR A 319 -1.29 -20.49 -10.97
N ARG A 320 -0.37 -21.37 -11.40
CA ARG A 320 1.04 -21.29 -10.97
C ARG A 320 1.63 -19.93 -11.33
N GLY A 321 2.31 -19.30 -10.39
CA GLY A 321 2.89 -17.97 -10.56
C GLY A 321 1.99 -16.82 -10.13
N SER A 322 0.70 -17.08 -9.84
CA SER A 322 -0.16 -16.09 -9.19
C SER A 322 0.34 -15.78 -7.77
N ALA A 323 -0.06 -14.63 -7.22
CA ALA A 323 0.26 -14.28 -5.83
C ALA A 323 -0.36 -15.29 -4.83
N ASP A 324 -1.59 -15.74 -5.09
CA ASP A 324 -2.31 -16.68 -4.23
C ASP A 324 -1.64 -18.07 -4.23
N TRP A 325 -1.15 -18.54 -5.39
CA TRP A 325 -0.39 -19.79 -5.51
C TRP A 325 0.99 -19.67 -4.88
N ASN A 326 1.77 -18.64 -5.25
CA ASN A 326 3.14 -18.47 -4.78
C ASN A 326 3.22 -18.18 -3.27
N GLY A 327 2.13 -17.65 -2.68
CA GLY A 327 1.97 -17.55 -1.24
C GLY A 327 2.07 -18.91 -0.53
N ARG A 328 1.78 -20.03 -1.22
CA ARG A 328 1.76 -21.39 -0.69
C ARG A 328 3.00 -22.17 -1.12
N GLY A 329 4.10 -22.00 -0.37
CA GLY A 329 5.40 -22.63 -0.66
C GLY A 329 5.42 -24.16 -0.62
N TYR A 330 4.40 -24.78 0.00
CA TYR A 330 4.23 -26.24 0.08
C TYR A 330 3.70 -26.86 -1.22
N LEU A 331 3.15 -26.07 -2.15
CA LEU A 331 2.64 -26.58 -3.43
C LEU A 331 3.79 -26.84 -4.41
N THR A 332 3.96 -28.11 -4.79
CA THR A 332 5.10 -28.56 -5.61
C THR A 332 4.71 -29.07 -6.99
N SER A 333 3.44 -29.43 -7.21
CA SER A 333 2.98 -30.12 -8.42
C SER A 333 2.02 -29.29 -9.29
N GLN A 334 2.07 -29.55 -10.60
CA GLN A 334 1.12 -29.11 -11.63
C GLN A 334 0.96 -30.26 -12.65
N PRO A 335 -0.18 -30.37 -13.36
CA PRO A 335 -1.36 -29.50 -13.31
C PRO A 335 -2.25 -29.70 -12.08
N VAL A 336 -3.28 -28.87 -11.92
CA VAL A 336 -4.39 -29.10 -10.95
C VAL A 336 -4.92 -30.52 -11.13
N GLN A 337 -5.01 -31.27 -10.04
CA GLN A 337 -5.50 -32.64 -10.05
C GLN A 337 -7.04 -32.65 -10.00
N ASP A 338 -7.65 -32.95 -11.15
CA ASP A 338 -9.10 -33.10 -11.25
C ASP A 338 -9.54 -34.47 -10.70
N LEU A 339 -10.41 -34.43 -9.70
CA LEU A 339 -11.02 -35.61 -9.07
C LEU A 339 -12.39 -35.94 -9.69
N GLY A 340 -12.77 -35.26 -10.78
CA GLY A 340 -13.97 -35.50 -11.57
C GLY A 340 -15.20 -34.73 -11.09
N THR A 341 -16.33 -34.96 -11.76
CA THR A 341 -17.67 -34.44 -11.41
C THR A 341 -18.62 -35.58 -11.04
N GLY A 342 -19.49 -35.41 -10.04
CA GLY A 342 -20.48 -36.44 -9.65
C GLY A 342 -21.25 -36.07 -8.39
N GLY A 343 -21.91 -37.05 -7.76
CA GLY A 343 -22.66 -36.83 -6.52
C GLY A 343 -21.79 -36.78 -5.25
N ASP A 344 -22.42 -37.15 -4.12
CA ASP A 344 -21.77 -37.25 -2.82
C ASP A 344 -20.47 -38.07 -2.87
N VAL A 345 -19.43 -37.55 -2.19
CA VAL A 345 -18.11 -38.16 -2.18
C VAL A 345 -17.43 -37.97 -0.82
N THR A 346 -16.56 -38.91 -0.46
CA THR A 346 -15.75 -38.85 0.76
C THR A 346 -14.28 -38.97 0.40
N TYR A 347 -13.43 -38.08 0.92
CA TYR A 347 -11.98 -38.15 0.73
C TYR A 347 -11.27 -38.32 2.06
N VAL A 348 -10.58 -39.44 2.25
CA VAL A 348 -9.68 -39.65 3.40
C VAL A 348 -8.29 -39.07 3.10
N PRO A 349 -7.46 -38.79 4.13
CA PRO A 349 -6.15 -38.16 3.93
C PRO A 349 -5.23 -38.89 2.93
N SER A 350 -5.26 -40.23 2.89
CA SER A 350 -4.42 -41.02 1.97
C SER A 350 -4.76 -40.82 0.49
N GLN A 351 -5.96 -40.31 0.18
CA GLN A 351 -6.40 -40.00 -1.18
C GLN A 351 -6.02 -38.60 -1.63
N LEU A 352 -5.57 -37.74 -0.70
CA LEU A 352 -5.19 -36.36 -0.95
C LEU A 352 -3.71 -36.15 -0.55
N PRO A 353 -2.74 -36.76 -1.26
CA PRO A 353 -1.33 -36.54 -0.98
C PRO A 353 -0.94 -35.05 -1.04
N ALA A 354 0.03 -34.69 -0.21
CA ALA A 354 0.57 -33.35 -0.04
C ALA A 354 1.14 -32.72 -1.32
N GLY A 355 1.23 -31.37 -1.32
CA GLY A 355 1.87 -30.55 -2.34
C GLY A 355 1.07 -30.39 -3.64
N ARG A 356 -0.25 -30.58 -3.56
CA ARG A 356 -1.14 -30.58 -4.73
C ARG A 356 -2.35 -29.68 -4.55
N VAL A 357 -2.89 -29.25 -5.70
CA VAL A 357 -4.19 -28.60 -5.78
C VAL A 357 -5.18 -29.57 -6.40
N TYR A 358 -6.23 -29.87 -5.65
CA TYR A 358 -7.31 -30.77 -6.03
C TYR A 358 -8.52 -29.96 -6.47
N ARG A 359 -9.18 -30.41 -7.52
CA ARG A 359 -10.48 -29.89 -7.94
C ARG A 359 -11.49 -31.01 -7.96
N ARG A 360 -12.59 -30.86 -7.23
CA ARG A 360 -13.72 -31.79 -7.23
C ARG A 360 -15.01 -31.02 -7.49
N MET A 361 -15.76 -31.42 -8.50
CA MET A 361 -17.06 -30.83 -8.78
C MET A 361 -18.20 -31.76 -8.39
N CYS A 362 -19.27 -31.17 -7.88
CA CYS A 362 -20.54 -31.79 -7.62
C CYS A 362 -21.52 -31.51 -8.76
N GLY A 363 -22.35 -32.50 -9.09
CA GLY A 363 -23.35 -32.41 -10.15
C GLY A 363 -24.55 -31.55 -9.74
N ASN A 364 -24.91 -31.60 -8.46
CA ASN A 364 -26.00 -30.83 -7.88
C ASN A 364 -25.51 -29.93 -6.74
N ALA A 365 -26.24 -28.83 -6.50
CA ALA A 365 -25.92 -27.88 -5.44
C ALA A 365 -26.04 -28.45 -4.01
N GLY A 366 -26.78 -29.56 -3.84
CA GLY A 366 -26.94 -30.24 -2.55
C GLY A 366 -25.98 -31.41 -2.33
N ASP A 367 -25.17 -31.77 -3.32
CA ASP A 367 -24.22 -32.87 -3.16
C ASP A 367 -23.09 -32.46 -2.21
N THR A 368 -22.60 -33.44 -1.46
CA THR A 368 -21.69 -33.23 -0.33
C THR A 368 -20.32 -33.86 -0.59
N LEU A 369 -19.27 -33.10 -0.30
CA LEU A 369 -17.89 -33.58 -0.16
C LEU A 369 -17.57 -33.75 1.33
N THR A 370 -17.41 -34.98 1.77
CA THR A 370 -17.12 -35.29 3.17
C THR A 370 -15.61 -35.48 3.42
N LEU A 371 -15.09 -34.77 4.42
CA LEU A 371 -13.77 -34.99 5.01
C LEU A 371 -13.95 -35.68 6.38
N PRO A 372 -13.68 -36.99 6.48
CA PRO A 372 -13.69 -37.71 7.74
C PRO A 372 -12.43 -37.40 8.56
N GLY A 373 -12.44 -37.86 9.81
CA GLY A 373 -11.37 -37.60 10.78
C GLY A 373 -9.99 -38.01 10.28
N GLY A 374 -9.01 -37.14 10.49
CA GLY A 374 -7.66 -37.29 9.99
C GLY A 374 -6.92 -35.95 9.90
N VAL A 375 -5.62 -36.02 9.61
CA VAL A 375 -4.77 -34.86 9.36
C VAL A 375 -4.63 -34.67 7.86
N TYR A 376 -5.07 -33.52 7.35
CA TYR A 376 -4.87 -33.11 5.96
C TYR A 376 -3.81 -32.03 5.96
N ALA A 377 -2.76 -32.22 5.16
CA ALA A 377 -1.62 -31.32 5.16
C ALA A 377 -1.17 -30.96 3.74
N ASP A 378 -0.78 -29.69 3.56
CA ASP A 378 -0.13 -29.18 2.34
C ASP A 378 -0.97 -29.29 1.06
N ILE A 379 -2.28 -29.07 1.15
CA ILE A 379 -3.19 -29.20 0.01
C ILE A 379 -4.07 -27.98 -0.19
N VAL A 380 -4.48 -27.76 -1.44
CA VAL A 380 -5.62 -26.87 -1.75
C VAL A 380 -6.73 -27.73 -2.34
N LEU A 381 -7.94 -27.65 -1.79
CA LEU A 381 -9.11 -28.36 -2.31
C LEU A 381 -10.15 -27.35 -2.78
N LEU A 382 -10.43 -27.38 -4.09
CA LEU A 382 -11.36 -26.48 -4.78
C LEU A 382 -12.62 -27.25 -5.17
N THR A 383 -13.79 -26.76 -4.79
CA THR A 383 -15.06 -27.42 -5.07
C THR A 383 -16.24 -26.47 -5.23
N ASN A 384 -17.36 -26.97 -5.76
CA ASN A 384 -18.69 -26.35 -5.69
C ASN A 384 -19.67 -27.17 -4.81
N CYS A 385 -19.19 -28.25 -4.19
CA CYS A 385 -19.95 -29.10 -3.27
C CYS A 385 -20.18 -28.40 -1.93
N GLN A 386 -21.19 -28.83 -1.19
CA GLN A 386 -21.21 -28.57 0.25
C GLN A 386 -20.08 -29.37 0.92
N ILE A 387 -19.30 -28.76 1.79
CA ILE A 387 -18.20 -29.42 2.49
C ILE A 387 -18.72 -29.89 3.84
N GLN A 388 -18.62 -31.17 4.11
CA GLN A 388 -18.97 -31.76 5.40
C GLN A 388 -17.74 -32.29 6.12
N ILE A 389 -17.47 -31.77 7.31
CA ILE A 389 -16.39 -32.21 8.18
C ILE A 389 -16.99 -33.15 9.23
N SER A 390 -16.41 -34.33 9.37
CA SER A 390 -16.91 -35.37 10.28
C SER A 390 -15.77 -36.00 11.07
N GLY A 391 -15.95 -36.13 12.39
CA GLY A 391 -14.89 -36.62 13.29
C GLY A 391 -13.92 -35.52 13.73
N LYS A 392 -12.68 -35.89 14.07
CA LYS A 392 -11.58 -34.96 14.38
C LYS A 392 -10.78 -34.67 13.11
N VAL A 393 -10.97 -33.50 12.52
CA VAL A 393 -10.25 -33.07 11.32
C VAL A 393 -9.25 -31.99 11.68
N ASP A 394 -8.00 -32.24 11.35
CA ASP A 394 -6.87 -31.32 11.54
C ASP A 394 -6.36 -30.88 10.17
N LEU A 395 -6.43 -29.58 9.91
CA LEU A 395 -6.03 -28.96 8.66
C LEU A 395 -4.76 -28.16 8.90
N GLN A 396 -3.64 -28.53 8.26
CA GLN A 396 -2.35 -27.86 8.41
C GLN A 396 -1.82 -27.44 7.05
N GLN A 397 -1.59 -26.14 6.81
CA GLN A 397 -1.21 -25.68 5.46
C GLN A 397 -2.24 -26.09 4.40
N VAL A 398 -3.53 -25.98 4.73
CA VAL A 398 -4.63 -26.37 3.86
C VAL A 398 -5.48 -25.17 3.47
N VAL A 399 -5.88 -25.10 2.20
CA VAL A 399 -6.95 -24.21 1.75
C VAL A 399 -8.14 -25.05 1.30
N LEU A 400 -9.27 -24.95 1.99
CA LEU A 400 -10.55 -25.48 1.52
C LEU A 400 -11.33 -24.33 0.89
N TYR A 401 -11.68 -24.43 -0.39
CA TYR A 401 -12.46 -23.43 -1.10
C TYR A 401 -13.70 -24.07 -1.71
N THR A 402 -14.88 -23.61 -1.31
CA THR A 402 -16.14 -23.94 -1.97
C THR A 402 -16.86 -22.73 -2.55
N THR A 403 -17.33 -22.85 -3.79
CA THR A 403 -18.22 -21.87 -4.44
C THR A 403 -19.70 -22.12 -4.12
N ASN A 404 -20.01 -23.10 -3.28
CA ASN A 404 -21.39 -23.38 -2.89
C ASN A 404 -21.96 -22.24 -2.05
N THR A 405 -23.15 -21.76 -2.40
CA THR A 405 -23.80 -20.58 -1.81
C THR A 405 -24.82 -20.92 -0.72
N ALA A 406 -24.97 -22.19 -0.33
CA ALA A 406 -25.93 -22.58 0.70
C ALA A 406 -25.58 -21.96 2.06
N ALA A 407 -26.60 -21.73 2.90
CA ALA A 407 -26.41 -21.21 4.26
C ALA A 407 -25.49 -22.11 5.12
N MET A 408 -25.49 -23.42 4.87
CA MET A 408 -24.56 -24.39 5.48
C MET A 408 -23.64 -24.99 4.41
N SER A 409 -22.99 -24.13 3.63
CA SER A 409 -22.06 -24.53 2.57
C SER A 409 -20.86 -25.31 3.11
N VAL A 410 -20.38 -24.92 4.30
CA VAL A 410 -19.42 -25.71 5.08
C VAL A 410 -20.05 -26.07 6.41
N LYS A 411 -20.13 -27.37 6.70
CA LYS A 411 -20.74 -27.90 7.91
C LYS A 411 -19.77 -28.81 8.65
N VAL A 412 -19.51 -28.51 9.92
CA VAL A 412 -18.81 -29.41 10.84
C VAL A 412 -19.85 -30.10 11.70
N ASN A 413 -20.00 -31.41 11.50
CA ASN A 413 -20.96 -32.20 12.26
C ASN A 413 -20.42 -32.50 13.66
N LYS A 414 -21.31 -32.37 14.65
CA LYS A 414 -21.07 -32.88 16.00
C LYS A 414 -20.91 -34.40 15.94
N GLY A 415 -19.76 -34.92 16.36
CA GLY A 415 -19.62 -36.33 16.68
C GLY A 415 -19.94 -36.60 18.15
N GLY A 416 -20.32 -37.83 18.46
CA GLY A 416 -20.56 -38.24 19.85
C GLY A 416 -19.26 -38.18 20.66
N GLY A 417 -19.20 -37.27 21.63
CA GLY A 417 -18.08 -37.10 22.58
C GLY A 417 -17.03 -36.07 22.14
N GLY A 418 -16.32 -35.49 23.11
CA GLY A 418 -15.32 -34.40 22.96
C GLY A 418 -14.04 -34.74 22.18
N GLN A 419 -14.13 -35.67 21.23
CA GLN A 419 -13.07 -36.11 20.33
C GLN A 419 -13.40 -35.78 18.87
N THR A 420 -14.35 -34.86 18.62
CA THR A 420 -14.76 -34.44 17.28
C THR A 420 -14.81 -32.92 17.20
N GLY A 421 -14.44 -32.39 16.04
CA GLY A 421 -14.22 -30.96 15.88
C GLY A 421 -13.30 -30.66 14.71
N LEU A 422 -13.05 -29.37 14.55
CA LEU A 422 -12.22 -28.80 13.51
C LEU A 422 -11.01 -28.11 14.15
N TRP A 423 -9.82 -28.55 13.77
CA TRP A 423 -8.56 -27.90 14.08
C TRP A 423 -8.05 -27.20 12.82
N LEU A 424 -7.99 -25.87 12.86
CA LEU A 424 -7.49 -25.03 11.79
C LEU A 424 -6.10 -24.53 12.12
N GLY A 425 -5.14 -25.04 11.39
CA GLY A 425 -3.75 -24.68 11.47
C GLY A 425 -3.02 -25.38 12.61
N LYS A 426 -1.69 -25.33 12.54
CA LYS A 426 -0.80 -26.10 13.42
C LYS A 426 -0.66 -25.40 14.77
N ASP A 427 -0.76 -26.16 15.85
CA ASP A 427 -0.42 -25.68 17.19
C ASP A 427 1.10 -25.64 17.38
N ASP A 428 1.71 -24.54 16.96
CA ASP A 428 3.16 -24.32 17.07
C ASP A 428 3.51 -22.95 17.69
N ALA A 429 2.58 -22.41 18.47
CA ALA A 429 2.72 -21.12 19.15
C ALA A 429 3.01 -19.97 18.16
N CYS A 430 2.20 -19.86 17.10
CA CYS A 430 2.31 -18.80 16.10
C CYS A 430 3.62 -18.84 15.29
N ALA A 431 4.17 -20.03 15.04
CA ALA A 431 5.34 -20.12 14.18
C ALA A 431 4.94 -19.79 12.72
N ALA A 432 5.92 -19.41 11.91
CA ALA A 432 5.67 -19.16 10.49
C ALA A 432 5.32 -20.48 9.78
N GLY A 433 4.25 -20.48 8.97
CA GLY A 433 3.73 -21.67 8.32
C GLY A 433 2.66 -22.36 9.17
N GLY A 434 2.13 -23.49 8.67
CA GLY A 434 1.11 -24.24 9.40
C GLY A 434 -0.32 -23.70 9.26
N GLU A 435 -0.53 -22.55 8.61
CA GLU A 435 -1.82 -21.87 8.57
C GLU A 435 -2.86 -22.65 7.75
N ALA A 436 -4.13 -22.62 8.15
CA ALA A 436 -5.21 -23.22 7.38
C ALA A 436 -6.34 -22.24 7.12
N GLN A 437 -6.92 -22.32 5.93
CA GLN A 437 -7.97 -21.41 5.48
C GLN A 437 -9.18 -22.19 4.96
N ILE A 438 -10.37 -21.78 5.39
CA ILE A 438 -11.64 -22.19 4.82
C ILE A 438 -12.29 -20.98 4.15
N ILE A 439 -12.65 -21.13 2.88
CA ILE A 439 -13.29 -20.11 2.07
C ILE A 439 -14.60 -20.67 1.52
N THR A 440 -15.70 -19.94 1.72
CA THR A 440 -17.01 -20.32 1.20
C THR A 440 -17.80 -19.13 0.66
N HIS A 441 -18.50 -19.34 -0.46
CA HIS A 441 -19.49 -18.39 -1.01
C HIS A 441 -20.84 -18.43 -0.29
N GLY A 442 -21.05 -19.43 0.57
CA GLY A 442 -22.22 -19.56 1.41
C GLY A 442 -21.88 -19.25 2.86
N GLY A 443 -22.56 -19.91 3.79
CA GLY A 443 -22.27 -19.83 5.22
C GLY A 443 -21.40 -20.97 5.74
N PHE A 444 -20.86 -20.76 6.93
CA PHE A 444 -20.08 -21.74 7.69
C PHE A 444 -20.82 -22.08 8.99
N HIS A 445 -20.99 -23.37 9.27
CA HIS A 445 -21.66 -23.84 10.48
C HIS A 445 -20.82 -24.91 11.18
N ASN A 446 -20.41 -24.65 12.42
CA ASN A 446 -19.71 -25.61 13.25
C ASN A 446 -20.53 -25.99 14.48
N ALA A 447 -21.00 -27.24 14.53
CA ALA A 447 -21.74 -27.79 15.66
C ALA A 447 -20.86 -28.55 16.67
N ALA A 448 -19.55 -28.58 16.47
CA ALA A 448 -18.55 -29.30 17.26
C ALA A 448 -17.48 -28.36 17.84
N GLY A 449 -16.45 -28.93 18.48
CA GLY A 449 -15.32 -28.13 18.97
C GLY A 449 -14.59 -27.42 17.82
N LEU A 450 -14.13 -26.20 18.08
CA LEU A 450 -13.35 -25.39 17.15
C LEU A 450 -12.01 -25.01 17.79
N THR A 451 -10.91 -25.42 17.18
CA THR A 451 -9.57 -24.94 17.56
C THR A 451 -8.96 -24.21 16.38
N MET A 452 -8.48 -22.98 16.58
CA MET A 452 -7.88 -22.16 15.53
C MET A 452 -6.48 -21.67 15.94
N ASN A 453 -5.45 -22.25 15.33
CA ASN A 453 -4.05 -21.89 15.54
C ASN A 453 -3.45 -21.46 14.20
N GLY A 454 -3.39 -20.15 13.94
CA GLY A 454 -3.03 -19.67 12.61
C GLY A 454 -4.14 -19.89 11.56
N GLY A 455 -5.41 -19.87 11.99
CA GLY A 455 -6.56 -20.29 11.19
C GLY A 455 -7.37 -19.13 10.62
N GLN A 456 -7.86 -19.26 9.38
CA GLN A 456 -8.78 -18.29 8.77
C GLN A 456 -10.06 -18.92 8.25
N ILE A 457 -11.19 -18.27 8.51
CA ILE A 457 -12.47 -18.58 7.89
C ILE A 457 -12.96 -17.33 7.16
N ILE A 458 -13.29 -17.46 5.87
CA ILE A 458 -13.90 -16.40 5.07
C ILE A 458 -15.20 -16.95 4.49
N ALA A 459 -16.33 -16.39 4.93
CA ALA A 459 -17.66 -16.75 4.44
C ALA A 459 -18.34 -15.53 3.83
N ALA A 460 -18.92 -15.67 2.63
CA ALA A 460 -19.76 -14.61 2.08
C ALA A 460 -21.12 -14.51 2.81
N GLY A 461 -21.60 -15.61 3.38
CA GLY A 461 -22.80 -15.66 4.24
C GLY A 461 -22.46 -15.58 5.73
N ASP A 462 -23.33 -16.18 6.54
CA ASP A 462 -23.22 -16.21 8.00
C ASP A 462 -22.16 -17.23 8.47
N VAL A 463 -21.57 -16.97 9.64
CA VAL A 463 -20.68 -17.90 10.35
C VAL A 463 -21.28 -18.19 11.71
N ASN A 464 -21.62 -19.46 11.96
CA ASN A 464 -22.11 -19.92 13.26
C ASN A 464 -21.17 -20.99 13.81
N PHE A 465 -20.76 -20.87 15.07
CA PHE A 465 -19.96 -21.88 15.73
C PHE A 465 -20.40 -22.12 17.18
N ALA A 466 -20.34 -23.40 17.55
CA ALA A 466 -20.70 -23.91 18.87
C ALA A 466 -19.72 -23.46 19.97
N ALA A 467 -20.03 -23.87 21.19
CA ALA A 467 -19.30 -23.47 22.39
C ALA A 467 -17.90 -24.06 22.42
N ASP A 468 -17.07 -23.56 23.33
CA ASP A 468 -15.73 -24.09 23.61
C ASP A 468 -14.78 -23.93 22.41
N ALA A 469 -14.89 -22.81 21.69
CA ALA A 469 -13.93 -22.45 20.66
C ALA A 469 -12.66 -21.86 21.28
N GLU A 470 -11.50 -22.40 20.93
CA GLU A 470 -10.21 -21.92 21.44
C GLU A 470 -9.25 -21.60 20.30
N GLY A 471 -8.32 -20.67 20.52
CA GLY A 471 -7.34 -20.41 19.48
C GLY A 471 -6.33 -19.31 19.77
N VAL A 472 -5.18 -19.43 19.10
CA VAL A 472 -4.15 -18.40 19.02
C VAL A 472 -3.96 -18.04 17.56
N GLY A 473 -4.34 -16.81 17.18
CA GLY A 473 -4.33 -16.41 15.77
C GLY A 473 -5.51 -16.97 15.00
N ALA A 474 -6.70 -16.50 15.36
CA ALA A 474 -7.93 -16.82 14.64
C ALA A 474 -8.43 -15.59 13.87
N ALA A 475 -8.76 -15.76 12.60
CA ALA A 475 -9.35 -14.73 11.77
C ALA A 475 -10.65 -15.24 11.13
N ILE A 476 -11.79 -14.70 11.54
CA ILE A 476 -13.10 -15.01 10.95
C ILE A 476 -13.62 -13.77 10.26
N VAL A 477 -13.89 -13.87 8.97
CA VAL A 477 -14.46 -12.80 8.14
C VAL A 477 -15.78 -13.27 7.56
N ALA A 478 -16.87 -12.56 7.87
CA ALA A 478 -18.21 -12.89 7.41
C ALA A 478 -18.85 -11.74 6.61
N GLY A 479 -19.51 -12.07 5.51
CA GLY A 479 -20.39 -11.14 4.80
C GLY A 479 -21.77 -11.02 5.46
N GLY A 480 -22.20 -12.06 6.17
CA GLY A 480 -23.38 -12.05 7.04
C GLY A 480 -23.01 -11.96 8.51
N THR A 481 -23.88 -12.46 9.39
CA THR A 481 -23.69 -12.43 10.86
C THR A 481 -22.63 -13.44 11.31
N ILE A 482 -21.85 -13.07 12.33
CA ILE A 482 -21.03 -14.02 13.11
C ILE A 482 -21.79 -14.30 14.41
N ASP A 483 -22.15 -15.55 14.65
CA ASP A 483 -22.83 -16.03 15.85
C ASP A 483 -21.92 -17.06 16.56
N GLY A 484 -21.35 -16.62 17.68
CA GLY A 484 -20.52 -17.43 18.55
C GLY A 484 -21.19 -17.64 19.89
N THR A 485 -21.18 -18.87 20.39
CA THR A 485 -21.83 -19.17 21.68
C THR A 485 -20.92 -18.85 22.88
N SER A 486 -20.79 -19.76 23.85
CA SER A 486 -20.14 -19.51 25.14
C SER A 486 -18.77 -20.19 25.24
N ASN A 487 -17.97 -19.79 26.23
CA ASN A 487 -16.66 -20.38 26.57
C ASN A 487 -15.60 -20.27 25.46
N ILE A 488 -15.63 -19.19 24.68
CA ILE A 488 -14.60 -18.91 23.67
C ILE A 488 -13.33 -18.39 24.36
N ASP A 489 -12.15 -18.93 24.06
CA ASP A 489 -10.83 -18.39 24.49
C ASP A 489 -9.98 -18.06 23.25
N MET A 490 -9.82 -16.76 22.96
CA MET A 490 -9.14 -16.30 21.73
C MET A 490 -8.01 -15.33 22.03
N ARG A 491 -6.86 -15.57 21.39
CA ARG A 491 -5.62 -14.80 21.59
C ARG A 491 -5.08 -14.25 20.28
N GLY A 492 -4.53 -13.05 20.35
CA GLY A 492 -3.78 -12.46 19.24
C GLY A 492 -2.47 -13.20 19.00
N CYS A 493 -2.03 -13.18 17.74
CA CYS A 493 -0.86 -13.88 17.23
C CYS A 493 -0.09 -12.91 16.34
N SER A 494 1.21 -12.79 16.56
CA SER A 494 2.06 -11.80 15.85
C SER A 494 2.72 -12.34 14.59
N MET A 495 2.80 -13.67 14.44
CA MET A 495 3.40 -14.41 13.32
C MET A 495 2.50 -15.61 13.00
N GLY A 496 2.68 -16.31 11.86
CA GLY A 496 1.84 -17.48 11.54
C GLY A 496 0.41 -17.12 11.09
N MET A 497 0.20 -15.88 10.64
CA MET A 497 -1.02 -15.43 9.96
C MET A 497 -0.71 -14.81 8.58
N ASP A 498 0.53 -14.97 8.12
CA ASP A 498 1.07 -14.24 6.96
C ASP A 498 0.50 -14.75 5.62
N LYS A 499 -0.07 -15.96 5.63
CA LYS A 499 -0.65 -16.61 4.46
C LYS A 499 -2.16 -16.40 4.32
N ASN A 500 -2.78 -15.71 5.27
CA ASN A 500 -4.20 -15.42 5.23
C ASN A 500 -4.56 -14.51 4.05
N PHE A 501 -5.74 -14.75 3.49
CA PHE A 501 -6.23 -13.96 2.38
C PHE A 501 -6.81 -12.65 2.91
N MET A 502 -6.31 -11.55 2.37
CA MET A 502 -6.81 -10.23 2.67
C MET A 502 -6.52 -9.28 1.52
N VAL A 503 -7.26 -8.17 1.53
CA VAL A 503 -6.96 -7.00 0.70
C VAL A 503 -6.51 -5.93 1.66
N ALA A 504 -5.26 -5.50 1.54
CA ALA A 504 -4.71 -4.42 2.35
C ALA A 504 -5.53 -3.13 2.14
N ALA A 505 -6.24 -2.67 3.19
CA ALA A 505 -6.90 -1.37 3.17
C ALA A 505 -5.83 -0.28 3.38
N LEU A 506 -5.40 0.31 2.28
CA LEU A 506 -4.32 1.30 2.24
C LEU A 506 -4.93 2.69 2.36
N ARG A 507 -4.56 3.43 3.40
CA ARG A 507 -5.02 4.80 3.61
C ARG A 507 -3.85 5.77 3.51
N MET A 508 -4.10 6.87 2.82
CA MET A 508 -3.22 8.03 2.82
C MET A 508 -3.37 8.79 4.15
N ALA A 509 -2.25 9.13 4.79
CA ALA A 509 -2.23 10.03 5.93
C ALA A 509 -2.52 11.46 5.44
N GLY A 510 -3.56 12.07 6.01
CA GLY A 510 -3.97 13.45 5.73
C GLY A 510 -3.44 14.48 6.71
#